data_AF-A0A1Z5KH03-F1
#
_entry.id   AF-A0A1Z5KH03-F1
#
_cell.length_a   1.000
_cell.length_b   1.000
_cell.length_c   1.000
_cell.angle_alpha   90.00
_cell.angle_beta   90.00
_cell.angle_gamma   90.00
#
_symmetry.space_group_name_H-M   'P 1'
#
loop_
_entity.id
_entity.type
_entity.pdbx_description
1 polymer ?
#
loop_
_entity_poly.entity_id
_entity_poly.type
_entity_poly.pdbx_seq_one_letter_code
_entity_poly.pdbx_strand_id
1 'polypeptide(L)'
;MREEPAAPAMNAGQRALEKIRRERAEQKNAELQRAREVLQQDKQVQQAAAAIPEKVAQRMGKRMIPFVGIPLFLSMGVFVGFWYMATYRYMSFEPSLVAASTILILVLGLLGITYSVMSTSWDPDREGSLLGTDEFSRNVDNIKEGLTRSRDNAVLRDKLASDREMQLALSKMDQEESKKKKNISLESKLNDELE
;
A
#
# COMPACT_ATOMS: atom_id res chain seq x y z
N MET A 1 54.38 25.97 5.64
CA MET A 1 53.09 25.74 6.32
C MET A 1 52.17 26.86 5.85
N ARG A 2 51.14 26.56 5.05
CA ARG A 2 50.16 27.57 4.61
C ARG A 2 49.10 27.64 5.70
N GLU A 3 49.01 28.77 6.39
CA GLU A 3 47.97 29.01 7.38
C GLU A 3 46.60 29.00 6.69
N GLU A 4 45.71 28.15 7.20
CA GLU A 4 44.31 28.12 6.83
C GLU A 4 43.68 29.46 7.24
N PRO A 5 42.97 30.19 6.35
CA PRO A 5 42.35 31.45 6.75
C PRO A 5 41.27 31.16 7.79
N ALA A 6 41.52 31.61 9.03
CA ALA A 6 40.58 31.50 10.14
C ALA A 6 39.23 32.11 9.73
N ALA A 7 38.18 31.29 9.75
CA ALA A 7 36.82 31.72 9.45
C ALA A 7 36.45 32.96 10.31
N PRO A 8 35.82 33.99 9.73
CA PRO A 8 35.55 35.24 10.45
C PRO A 8 34.71 34.96 11.70
N ALA A 9 35.10 35.54 12.84
CA ALA A 9 34.46 35.34 14.13
C ALA A 9 32.98 35.76 14.09
N MET A 10 32.08 34.80 13.84
CA MET A 10 30.64 35.05 13.76
C MET A 10 30.07 35.49 15.11
N ASN A 11 29.29 36.56 15.09
CA ASN A 11 28.53 37.07 16.24
C ASN A 11 27.44 36.07 16.66
N ALA A 12 27.04 36.08 17.94
CA ALA A 12 26.05 35.14 18.49
C ALA A 12 24.73 35.11 17.68
N GLY A 13 24.25 36.26 17.22
CA GLY A 13 23.06 36.35 16.35
C GLY A 13 23.26 35.76 14.94
N GLN A 14 24.47 35.88 14.38
CA GLN A 14 24.80 35.28 13.09
C GLN A 14 24.86 33.75 13.19
N ARG A 15 25.37 33.20 14.30
CA ARG A 15 25.37 31.76 14.57
C ARG A 15 23.96 31.19 14.71
N ALA A 16 23.08 31.92 15.40
CA ALA A 16 21.67 31.54 15.53
C ALA A 16 20.94 31.54 14.17
N LEU A 17 21.18 32.57 13.35
CA LEU A 17 20.59 32.66 12.01
C LEU A 17 21.11 31.56 11.07
N GLU A 18 22.40 31.25 11.13
CA GLU A 18 22.98 30.18 10.33
C GLU A 18 22.40 28.82 10.71
N LYS A 19 22.19 28.56 12.01
CA LYS A 19 21.51 27.35 12.48
C LYS A 19 20.11 27.22 11.89
N ILE A 20 19.30 28.29 11.94
CA ILE A 20 17.95 28.30 11.35
C ILE A 20 17.99 28.08 9.83
N ARG A 21 18.96 28.67 9.13
CA ARG A 21 19.12 28.49 7.67
C ARG A 21 19.51 27.06 7.33
N ARG A 22 20.40 26.44 8.11
CA ARG A 22 20.80 25.04 7.95
C ARG A 22 19.61 24.11 8.18
N GLU A 23 18.87 24.29 9.26
CA GLU A 23 17.66 23.50 9.57
C GLU A 23 16.60 23.64 8.46
N ARG A 24 16.36 24.85 7.94
CA ARG A 24 15.43 25.05 6.81
C ARG A 24 15.93 24.41 5.52
N ALA A 25 17.24 24.47 5.25
CA ALA A 25 17.83 23.84 4.07
C ALA A 25 17.71 22.31 4.16
N GLU A 26 17.93 21.73 5.34
CA GLU A 26 17.74 20.31 5.62
C GLU A 26 16.27 19.89 5.44
N GLN A 27 15.32 20.67 5.96
CA GLN A 27 13.89 20.42 5.78
C GLN A 27 13.47 20.48 4.31
N LYS A 28 13.93 21.51 3.57
CA LYS A 28 13.64 21.65 2.13
C LYS A 28 14.24 20.49 1.33
N ASN A 29 15.45 20.05 1.67
CA ASN A 29 16.08 18.88 1.04
C ASN A 29 15.33 17.58 1.36
N ALA A 30 14.90 17.39 2.61
CA ALA A 30 14.09 16.23 3.00
C ALA A 30 12.72 16.20 2.31
N GLU A 31 12.06 17.35 2.15
CA GLU A 31 10.79 17.46 1.42
C GLU A 31 10.98 17.16 -0.08
N LEU A 32 12.05 17.67 -0.69
CA LEU A 32 12.42 17.35 -2.08
C LEU A 32 12.73 15.86 -2.27
N GLN A 33 13.44 15.23 -1.34
CA GLN A 33 13.73 13.80 -1.38
C GLN A 33 12.44 12.96 -1.29
N ARG A 34 11.57 13.26 -0.33
CA ARG A 34 10.26 12.59 -0.20
C ARG A 34 9.41 12.76 -1.46
N ALA A 35 9.36 13.97 -2.01
CA ALA A 35 8.62 14.23 -3.25
C ALA A 35 9.15 13.40 -4.42
N ARG A 36 10.48 13.29 -4.52
CA ARG A 36 11.13 12.47 -5.52
C ARG A 36 10.82 10.99 -5.35
N GLU A 37 10.87 10.48 -4.13
CA GLU A 37 10.53 9.10 -3.79
C GLU A 37 9.09 8.77 -4.20
N VAL A 38 8.12 9.65 -3.89
CA VAL A 38 6.72 9.47 -4.30
C VAL A 38 6.59 9.41 -5.82
N LEU A 39 7.25 10.31 -6.56
CA LEU A 39 7.23 10.29 -8.03
C LEU A 39 7.90 9.04 -8.62
N GLN A 40 8.96 8.53 -7.98
CA GLN A 40 9.62 7.30 -8.39
C GLN A 40 8.74 6.07 -8.11
N GLN A 41 8.10 6.01 -6.94
CA GLN A 41 7.11 4.98 -6.61
C GLN A 41 5.96 5.00 -7.61
N ASP A 42 5.47 6.17 -8.00
CA ASP A 42 4.41 6.30 -9.00
C ASP A 42 4.81 5.72 -10.36
N LYS A 43 6.04 6.01 -10.80
CA LYS A 43 6.61 5.40 -12.02
C LYS A 43 6.74 3.88 -11.89
N GLN A 44 7.17 3.38 -10.74
CA GLN A 44 7.30 1.94 -10.48
C GLN A 44 5.93 1.25 -10.49
N VAL A 45 4.92 1.81 -9.83
CA VAL A 45 3.54 1.29 -9.80
C VAL A 45 2.90 1.34 -11.19
N GLN A 46 3.22 2.36 -11.99
CA GLN A 46 2.71 2.44 -13.36
C GLN A 46 3.37 1.42 -14.30
N GLN A 47 4.63 1.05 -14.06
CA GLN A 47 5.37 0.05 -14.85
C GLN A 47 5.09 -1.39 -14.40
N ALA A 48 5.06 -1.62 -13.09
CA ALA A 48 4.61 -2.86 -12.50
C ALA A 48 3.09 -2.78 -12.37
N ALA A 49 2.38 -3.11 -13.46
CA ALA A 49 0.93 -3.33 -13.41
C ALA A 49 0.64 -4.11 -12.12
N ALA A 50 -0.21 -3.53 -11.26
CA ALA A 50 -0.48 -3.97 -9.88
C ALA A 50 -1.13 -5.36 -9.81
N ALA A 51 -0.47 -6.35 -10.37
CA ALA A 51 -0.88 -7.72 -10.43
C ALA A 51 -0.47 -8.34 -9.11
N ILE A 52 -1.48 -8.66 -8.30
CA ILE A 52 -1.32 -9.56 -7.17
C ILE A 52 -0.66 -10.83 -7.71
N PRO A 53 0.45 -11.31 -7.14
CA PRO A 53 1.11 -12.52 -7.62
C PRO A 53 0.10 -13.67 -7.72
N GLU A 54 0.11 -14.41 -8.82
CA GLU A 54 -0.90 -15.46 -9.09
C GLU A 54 -1.01 -16.47 -7.94
N LYS A 55 0.13 -16.82 -7.32
CA LYS A 55 0.17 -17.68 -6.13
C LYS A 55 -0.66 -17.14 -4.97
N VAL A 56 -0.59 -15.83 -4.72
CA VAL A 56 -1.35 -15.16 -3.65
C VAL A 56 -2.83 -15.14 -4.00
N ALA A 57 -3.18 -14.78 -5.24
CA ALA A 57 -4.56 -14.77 -5.71
C ALA A 57 -5.20 -16.17 -5.62
N GLN A 58 -4.47 -17.22 -6.00
CA GLN A 58 -4.93 -18.60 -5.89
C GLN A 58 -5.17 -19.01 -4.43
N ARG A 59 -4.31 -18.61 -3.49
CA ARG A 59 -4.51 -18.88 -2.05
C ARG A 59 -5.73 -18.13 -1.49
N MET A 60 -5.89 -16.86 -1.86
CA MET A 60 -7.07 -16.06 -1.49
C MET A 60 -8.36 -16.75 -1.97
N GLY A 61 -8.37 -17.17 -3.24
CA GLY A 61 -9.49 -17.90 -3.83
C GLY A 61 -9.78 -19.22 -3.11
N LYS A 62 -8.75 -20.03 -2.84
CA LYS A 62 -8.91 -21.33 -2.18
C LYS A 62 -9.54 -21.22 -0.80
N ARG A 63 -9.17 -20.22 0.00
CA ARG A 63 -9.78 -19.98 1.31
C ARG A 63 -11.18 -19.41 1.21
N MET A 64 -11.47 -18.62 0.17
CA MET A 64 -12.76 -17.96 -0.03
C MET A 64 -13.87 -18.93 -0.46
N ILE A 65 -13.55 -19.95 -1.25
CA ILE A 65 -14.51 -20.94 -1.78
C ILE A 65 -15.48 -21.49 -0.71
N PRO A 66 -15.04 -22.01 0.45
CA PRO A 66 -15.97 -22.52 1.47
C PRO A 66 -16.90 -21.44 2.03
N PHE A 67 -16.42 -20.19 2.18
CA PHE A 67 -17.25 -19.07 2.67
C PHE A 67 -18.26 -18.57 1.64
N VAL A 68 -18.08 -18.89 0.36
CA VAL A 68 -19.09 -18.66 -0.67
C VAL A 68 -20.05 -19.85 -0.74
N GLY A 69 -19.51 -21.06 -0.86
CA GLY A 69 -20.29 -22.26 -1.09
C GLY A 69 -21.19 -22.64 0.09
N ILE A 70 -20.63 -22.75 1.30
CA ILE A 70 -21.37 -23.22 2.48
C ILE A 70 -22.58 -22.32 2.77
N PRO A 71 -22.44 -20.98 2.84
CA PRO A 71 -23.58 -20.11 3.13
C PRO A 71 -24.65 -20.12 2.03
N LEU A 72 -24.27 -20.25 0.76
CA LEU A 72 -25.23 -20.38 -0.34
C LEU A 72 -26.07 -21.65 -0.21
N PHE A 73 -25.43 -22.81 -0.06
CA PHE A 73 -26.14 -24.08 0.08
C PHE A 73 -26.92 -24.17 1.39
N LEU A 74 -26.39 -23.61 2.48
CA LEU A 74 -27.07 -23.57 3.77
C LEU A 74 -28.30 -22.65 3.73
N SER A 75 -28.19 -21.48 3.10
CA SER A 75 -29.32 -20.56 2.91
C SER A 75 -30.42 -21.22 2.07
N MET A 76 -30.05 -21.88 0.97
CA MET A 76 -30.99 -22.67 0.17
C MET A 76 -31.62 -23.81 0.98
N GLY A 77 -30.83 -24.55 1.75
CA GLY A 77 -31.31 -25.63 2.60
C GLY A 77 -32.29 -25.16 3.67
N VAL A 78 -32.02 -24.02 4.30
CA VAL A 78 -32.94 -23.39 5.26
C VAL A 78 -34.24 -22.96 4.59
N PHE A 79 -34.16 -22.34 3.41
CA PHE A 79 -35.35 -21.97 2.64
C PHE A 79 -36.22 -23.18 2.28
N VAL A 80 -35.61 -24.25 1.74
CA VAL A 80 -36.29 -25.51 1.42
C VAL A 80 -36.86 -26.16 2.69
N GLY A 81 -36.14 -26.08 3.82
CA GLY A 81 -36.60 -26.56 5.12
C GLY A 81 -37.87 -25.86 5.59
N PHE A 82 -37.93 -24.53 5.50
CA PHE A 82 -39.13 -23.76 5.81
C PHE A 82 -40.30 -24.14 4.88
N TRP A 83 -40.05 -24.25 3.58
CA TRP A 83 -41.06 -24.68 2.61
C TRP A 83 -41.60 -26.08 2.91
N TYR A 84 -40.73 -27.03 3.24
CA TYR A 84 -41.12 -28.40 3.60
C TYR A 84 -41.98 -28.42 4.87
N MET A 85 -41.58 -27.69 5.91
CA MET A 85 -42.35 -27.58 7.15
C MET A 85 -43.71 -26.90 6.92
N ALA A 86 -43.77 -25.88 6.07
CA ALA A 86 -45.03 -25.23 5.73
C ALA A 86 -45.99 -26.17 4.97
N THR A 87 -45.45 -26.96 4.05
CA THR A 87 -46.25 -27.83 3.17
C THR A 87 -46.72 -29.10 3.87
N TYR A 88 -45.83 -29.77 4.61
CA TYR A 88 -46.09 -31.13 5.13
C TYR A 88 -46.34 -31.19 6.64
N ARG A 89 -46.01 -30.14 7.38
CA ARG A 89 -46.19 -30.08 8.85
C ARG A 89 -47.25 -29.07 9.29
N TYR A 90 -47.98 -28.47 8.33
CA TYR A 90 -49.04 -27.48 8.58
C TYR A 90 -48.60 -26.31 9.48
N MET A 91 -47.32 -25.94 9.40
CA MET A 91 -46.75 -24.85 10.19
C MET A 91 -46.74 -23.57 9.37
N SER A 92 -47.38 -22.51 9.87
CA SER A 92 -47.37 -21.21 9.21
C SER A 92 -46.17 -20.40 9.68
N PHE A 93 -45.35 -19.93 8.75
CA PHE A 93 -44.23 -19.04 9.03
C PHE A 93 -44.52 -17.65 8.47
N GLU A 94 -44.12 -16.63 9.23
CA GLU A 94 -44.12 -15.27 8.69
C GLU A 94 -43.03 -15.16 7.60
N PRO A 95 -43.34 -14.59 6.42
CA PRO A 95 -42.36 -14.45 5.34
C PRO A 95 -41.08 -13.70 5.75
N SER A 96 -41.22 -12.74 6.67
CA SER A 96 -40.11 -11.98 7.25
C SER A 96 -39.10 -12.86 7.99
N LEU A 97 -39.57 -13.89 8.71
CA LEU A 97 -38.72 -14.82 9.46
C LEU A 97 -37.89 -15.72 8.54
N VAL A 98 -38.50 -16.23 7.47
CA VAL A 98 -37.83 -17.05 6.46
C VAL A 98 -36.75 -16.22 5.75
N ALA A 99 -37.11 -15.00 5.35
CA ALA A 99 -36.18 -14.05 4.74
C ALA A 99 -35.03 -13.69 5.69
N ALA A 100 -35.33 -13.35 6.95
CA ALA A 100 -34.31 -12.99 7.92
C ALA A 100 -33.32 -14.13 8.17
N SER A 101 -33.81 -15.36 8.26
CA SER A 101 -32.97 -16.55 8.49
C SER A 101 -32.01 -16.83 7.33
N THR A 102 -32.51 -16.74 6.09
CA THR A 102 -31.72 -16.95 4.87
C THR A 102 -30.72 -15.81 4.63
N ILE A 103 -31.13 -14.56 4.85
CA ILE A 103 -30.27 -13.37 4.77
C ILE A 103 -29.17 -13.43 5.82
N LEU A 104 -29.48 -13.79 7.07
CA LEU A 104 -28.50 -13.87 8.15
C LEU A 104 -27.35 -14.81 7.79
N ILE A 105 -27.66 -15.99 7.24
CA ILE A 105 -26.65 -16.96 6.79
C ILE A 105 -25.77 -16.36 5.69
N LEU A 106 -26.36 -15.68 4.71
CA LEU A 106 -25.62 -15.06 3.62
C LEU A 106 -24.73 -13.90 4.11
N VAL A 107 -25.21 -13.08 5.06
CA VAL A 107 -24.44 -12.02 5.69
C VAL A 107 -23.25 -12.58 6.46
N LEU A 108 -23.44 -13.67 7.22
CA LEU A 108 -22.34 -14.38 7.88
C LEU A 108 -21.33 -14.92 6.86
N GLY A 109 -21.80 -15.40 5.70
CA GLY A 109 -20.94 -15.78 4.58
C GLY A 109 -20.10 -14.63 4.04
N LEU A 110 -20.70 -13.46 3.85
CA LEU A 110 -20.00 -12.26 3.39
C LEU A 110 -18.90 -11.82 4.38
N LEU A 111 -19.19 -11.88 5.69
CA LEU A 111 -18.19 -11.62 6.72
C LEU A 111 -17.05 -12.66 6.66
N GLY A 112 -17.39 -13.93 6.43
CA GLY A 112 -16.41 -15.00 6.22
C GLY A 112 -15.51 -14.79 5.01
N ILE A 113 -16.05 -14.31 3.89
CA ILE A 113 -15.28 -13.96 2.68
C ILE A 113 -14.26 -12.86 3.01
N THR A 114 -14.69 -11.83 3.75
CA THR A 114 -13.82 -10.72 4.16
C THR A 114 -12.68 -11.23 5.05
N TYR A 115 -13.01 -12.05 6.05
CA TYR A 115 -12.01 -12.68 6.91
C TYR A 115 -11.03 -13.55 6.11
N SER A 116 -11.52 -14.36 5.18
CA SER A 116 -10.71 -15.25 4.35
C SER A 116 -9.63 -14.51 3.55
N VAL A 117 -9.99 -13.41 2.89
CA VAL A 117 -9.03 -12.63 2.09
C VAL A 117 -7.99 -11.97 3.01
N MET A 118 -8.44 -11.43 4.14
CA MET A 118 -7.58 -10.75 5.11
C MET A 118 -6.66 -11.71 5.88
N SER A 119 -7.08 -12.95 6.13
CA SER A 119 -6.29 -13.96 6.83
C SER A 119 -5.32 -14.72 5.91
N THR A 120 -5.33 -14.44 4.61
CA THR A 120 -4.42 -15.07 3.65
C THR A 120 -3.03 -14.45 3.71
N SER A 121 -1.98 -15.27 3.57
CA SER A 121 -0.63 -14.75 3.37
C SER A 121 -0.51 -14.04 2.02
N TRP A 122 -0.24 -12.73 2.08
CA TRP A 122 0.02 -11.88 0.92
C TRP A 122 1.47 -11.95 0.44
N ASP A 123 2.33 -12.66 1.17
CA ASP A 123 3.73 -12.88 0.82
C ASP A 123 3.84 -14.09 -0.14
N PRO A 124 4.34 -13.91 -1.38
CA PRO A 124 4.44 -15.02 -2.34
C PRO A 124 5.33 -16.18 -1.84
N ASP A 125 6.29 -15.91 -0.96
CA ASP A 125 7.28 -16.86 -0.47
C ASP A 125 6.87 -17.54 0.84
N ARG A 126 5.74 -17.12 1.44
CA ARG A 126 5.19 -17.71 2.67
C ARG A 126 3.76 -18.19 2.47
N GLU A 127 3.48 -19.44 2.81
CA GLU A 127 2.14 -20.03 2.67
C GLU A 127 1.13 -19.50 3.71
N GLY A 128 1.63 -19.12 4.90
CA GLY A 128 0.84 -18.58 6.02
C GLY A 128 0.23 -19.64 6.94
N SER A 129 -0.37 -19.19 8.04
CA SER A 129 -1.01 -20.03 9.06
C SER A 129 -2.38 -20.56 8.63
N LEU A 130 -2.78 -21.73 9.12
CA LEU A 130 -4.05 -22.41 8.83
C LEU A 130 -5.29 -21.52 9.07
N LEU A 131 -5.36 -20.88 10.24
CA LEU A 131 -6.43 -19.93 10.58
C LEU A 131 -6.14 -18.51 10.07
N GLY A 132 -4.86 -18.15 9.94
CA GLY A 132 -4.45 -16.87 9.38
C GLY A 132 -4.63 -15.67 10.32
N THR A 133 -4.65 -15.89 11.63
CA THR A 133 -4.87 -14.82 12.63
C THR A 133 -3.75 -13.78 12.63
N ASP A 134 -2.51 -14.22 12.47
CA ASP A 134 -1.34 -13.34 12.45
C ASP A 134 -1.29 -12.55 11.13
N GLU A 135 -1.62 -13.22 10.02
CA GLU A 135 -1.77 -12.62 8.70
C GLU A 135 -2.87 -11.57 8.72
N PHE A 136 -4.01 -11.85 9.37
CA PHE A 136 -5.11 -10.89 9.49
C PHE A 136 -4.66 -9.60 10.16
N SER A 137 -4.02 -9.66 11.34
CA SER A 137 -3.56 -8.46 12.04
C SER A 137 -2.55 -7.68 11.20
N ARG A 138 -1.55 -8.37 10.63
CA ARG A 138 -0.53 -7.74 9.79
C ARG A 138 -1.13 -7.08 8.56
N ASN A 139 -2.05 -7.76 7.87
CA ASN A 139 -2.69 -7.23 6.68
C ASN A 139 -3.57 -6.02 7.00
N VAL A 140 -4.29 -6.03 8.13
CA VAL A 140 -5.05 -4.87 8.62
C VAL A 140 -4.12 -3.68 8.88
N ASP A 141 -2.99 -3.91 9.54
CA ASP A 141 -2.04 -2.83 9.85
C ASP A 141 -1.38 -2.29 8.57
N ASN A 142 -1.03 -3.16 7.62
CA ASN A 142 -0.51 -2.78 6.31
C ASN A 142 -1.50 -1.91 5.53
N ILE A 143 -2.81 -2.22 5.55
CA ILE A 143 -3.84 -1.40 4.92
C ILE A 143 -3.94 -0.03 5.60
N LYS A 144 -3.97 0.01 6.94
CA LYS A 144 -4.05 1.28 7.69
C LYS A 144 -2.87 2.18 7.40
N GLU A 145 -1.66 1.61 7.40
CA GLU A 145 -0.44 2.33 7.09
C GLU A 145 -0.44 2.78 5.62
N GLY A 146 -0.84 1.91 4.70
CA GLY A 146 -0.99 2.24 3.28
C GLY A 146 -1.99 3.38 3.03
N LEU A 147 -3.11 3.41 3.76
CA LEU A 147 -4.10 4.48 3.66
C LEU A 147 -3.56 5.82 4.16
N THR A 148 -2.82 5.80 5.27
CA THR A 148 -2.16 6.99 5.82
C THR A 148 -1.12 7.53 4.86
N ARG A 149 -0.22 6.66 4.37
CA ARG A 149 0.78 7.03 3.36
C ARG A 149 0.15 7.56 2.08
N SER A 150 -0.94 6.96 1.62
CA SER A 150 -1.65 7.42 0.41
C SER A 150 -2.22 8.83 0.57
N ARG A 151 -2.77 9.15 1.75
CA ARG A 151 -3.23 10.50 2.08
C ARG A 151 -2.08 11.50 2.10
N ASP A 152 -0.97 11.17 2.76
CA ASP A 152 0.20 12.05 2.86
C ASP A 152 0.84 12.28 1.49
N ASN A 153 0.96 11.22 0.68
CA ASN A 153 1.43 11.30 -0.70
C ASN A 153 0.50 12.16 -1.56
N ALA A 154 -0.82 12.09 -1.38
CA ALA A 154 -1.77 12.94 -2.12
C ALA A 154 -1.58 14.43 -1.78
N VAL A 155 -1.37 14.77 -0.51
CA VAL A 155 -1.05 16.15 -0.09
C VAL A 155 0.27 16.62 -0.69
N LEU A 156 1.30 15.76 -0.67
CA LEU A 156 2.60 16.11 -1.25
C LEU A 156 2.52 16.32 -2.77
N ARG A 157 1.69 15.54 -3.48
CA ARG A 157 1.42 15.74 -4.91
C ARG A 157 0.76 17.08 -5.20
N ASP A 158 -0.19 17.52 -4.37
CA ASP A 158 -0.84 18.83 -4.53
C ASP A 158 0.14 19.99 -4.30
N LYS A 159 1.01 19.87 -3.27
CA LYS A 159 2.13 20.79 -3.08
C LYS A 159 3.08 20.81 -4.27
N LEU A 160 3.43 19.65 -4.81
CA LEU A 160 4.28 19.54 -5.99
C LEU A 160 3.65 20.19 -7.21
N ALA A 161 2.34 20.01 -7.41
CA ALA A 161 1.63 20.61 -8.54
C ALA A 161 1.54 22.14 -8.42
N SER A 162 1.40 22.67 -7.20
CA SER A 162 1.27 24.11 -6.94
C SER A 162 2.62 24.84 -6.85
N ASP A 163 3.67 24.21 -6.33
CA ASP A 163 4.98 24.82 -6.12
C ASP A 163 5.92 24.61 -7.33
N ARG A 164 6.00 25.64 -8.18
CA ARG A 164 6.87 25.65 -9.36
C ARG A 164 8.36 25.55 -8.99
N GLU A 165 8.79 26.08 -7.85
CA GLU A 165 10.19 25.95 -7.42
C GLU A 165 10.54 24.49 -7.12
N MET A 166 9.62 23.79 -6.45
CA MET A 166 9.78 22.37 -6.11
C MET A 166 9.86 21.51 -7.38
N GLN A 167 9.00 21.76 -8.38
CA GLN A 167 9.06 21.08 -9.68
C GLN A 167 10.39 21.33 -10.39
N LEU A 168 10.84 22.58 -10.44
CA LEU A 168 12.11 22.94 -11.08
C LEU A 168 13.29 22.28 -10.36
N ALA A 169 13.31 22.29 -9.03
CA ALA A 169 14.33 21.62 -8.23
C ALA A 169 14.37 20.11 -8.53
N LEU A 170 13.23 19.43 -8.55
CA LEU A 170 13.14 18.01 -8.89
C LEU A 170 13.61 17.71 -10.31
N SER A 171 13.21 18.51 -11.29
CA SER A 171 13.64 18.33 -12.68
C SER A 171 15.16 18.47 -12.84
N LYS A 172 15.78 19.41 -12.11
CA LYS A 172 17.24 19.57 -12.07
C LYS A 172 17.91 18.35 -11.44
N MET A 173 17.39 17.88 -10.30
CA MET A 173 17.91 16.67 -9.64
C MET A 173 17.84 15.44 -10.56
N ASP A 174 16.73 15.25 -11.29
CA ASP A 174 16.57 14.15 -12.25
C ASP A 174 17.52 14.28 -13.45
N GLN A 175 17.75 15.49 -13.96
CA GLN A 175 18.73 15.75 -15.02
C GLN A 175 20.16 15.45 -14.57
N GLU A 176 20.54 15.87 -13.35
CA GLU A 176 21.85 15.60 -12.77
C GLU A 176 22.07 14.11 -12.56
N GLU A 177 21.08 13.39 -12.03
CA GLU A 177 21.16 11.95 -11.88
C GLU A 177 21.27 11.23 -13.23
N SER A 178 20.50 11.65 -14.23
CA SER A 178 20.57 11.08 -15.59
C SER A 178 21.95 11.28 -16.23
N LYS A 179 22.54 12.47 -16.09
CA LYS A 179 23.92 12.75 -16.53
C LYS A 179 24.92 11.87 -15.79
N LYS A 180 24.78 11.73 -14.47
CA LYS A 180 25.66 10.88 -13.65
C LYS A 180 25.57 9.41 -14.08
N LYS A 181 24.37 8.87 -14.26
CA LYS A 181 24.15 7.50 -14.76
C LYS A 181 24.75 7.28 -16.14
N LYS A 182 24.62 8.26 -17.04
CA LYS A 182 25.21 8.19 -18.38
C LYS A 182 26.73 8.18 -18.34
N ASN A 183 27.35 9.02 -17.51
CA ASN A 183 28.81 9.04 -17.34
C ASN A 183 29.32 7.70 -16.77
N ILE A 184 28.66 7.18 -15.73
CA ILE A 184 29.03 5.88 -15.15
C ILE A 184 28.91 4.75 -16.19
N SER A 185 27.84 4.74 -17.01
CA SER A 185 27.67 3.76 -18.08
C SER A 185 28.69 3.91 -19.22
N LEU A 186 29.23 5.10 -19.45
CA LEU A 186 30.28 5.32 -20.45
C LEU A 186 31.62 4.84 -19.92
N GLU A 187 31.95 5.15 -18.65
CA GLU A 187 33.16 4.65 -17.99
C GLU A 187 33.19 3.13 -17.90
N SER A 188 32.06 2.49 -17.56
CA SER A 188 31.99 1.03 -17.51
C SER A 188 32.26 0.39 -18.88
N LYS A 189 31.65 0.93 -19.95
CA LYS A 189 31.86 0.44 -21.32
C LYS A 189 33.28 0.65 -21.81
N LEU A 190 33.94 1.74 -21.39
CA LEU A 190 35.31 2.03 -21.78
C LEU A 190 36.31 1.07 -21.09
N ASN A 191 36.04 0.71 -19.84
CA ASN A 191 36.84 -0.29 -19.11
C ASN A 191 36.68 -1.70 -19.71
N ASP A 192 35.46 -2.09 -20.11
CA ASP A 192 35.20 -3.40 -20.73
C ASP A 192 35.87 -3.54 -22.12
N GLU A 193 36.14 -2.44 -22.85
CA GLU A 193 36.86 -2.48 -24.13
C GLU A 193 38.40 -2.48 -23.98
N LEU A 194 38.92 -2.25 -22.77
CA LEU A 194 40.36 -2.20 -22.47
C LEU A 194 40.90 -3.49 -21.82
N GLU A 195 40.04 -4.46 -21.53
CA GLU A 195 40.37 -5.83 -21.09
C GLU A 195 40.33 -6.84 -22.26
#